data_AF-A0A9D3P7R9-F1
#
_entry.id   AF-A0A9D3P7R9-F1
#
_cell.length_a   1.000
_cell.length_b   1.000
_cell.length_c   1.000
_cell.angle_alpha   90.00
_cell.angle_beta   90.00
_cell.angle_gamma   90.00
#
_symmetry.space_group_name_H-M   'P 1'
#
loop_
_entity.id
_entity.type
_entity.pdbx_description
1 polymer ?
#
loop_
_entity_poly.entity_id
_entity_poly.type
_entity_poly.pdbx_seq_one_letter_code
_entity_poly.pdbx_strand_id
1 'polypeptide(L)'
;MAIFLEEIAHICVLLIWVALWVTESKNVRYSMDDDLLLPYADTHGPSHSHRYVRDCQPHIHGNLTHETWLASADPASPVVESNTFVSAINSSWVSGHITVVHDPLRTVSVLEPGGPGGCKNFRRELVENTAKTRKCLIAQNGGYFVTKNGYCLGNIVSDGNLVQNSGGVQNAQFGIRKDGRLVFGYLSEDEVLDTVNPFVQLVSGVVWLLRSGEVYINESLKAECTESQETGTLQEFVNVISARTAVGHDAKGRLVLFHSDGQTQRRGMNLWEVAEFLKEQGVINAINLDGGGSATYVRNGSLASFPSDHCDDPMWRCPRAVSTVLCVHERLCQPEDCSQHGTCVDGQCVCQPGWAAPTCANLTCQPPDCGDHGLCTPDGCVCDAGWKGVNCSQECNLGFYGDWCKKKCMCVNGGSCDPVHGRCTCPAGFHGDSCEQECPLGYYGLLCSQECQCSDLCPCDPVTGSCNATFHGQRNTSLHRAGHCLATQMWKEWREQDEARAQKPYLSEQSWMVITAVLAAILLTSLTGNLIQVCGKCKGRLQQEYSYVPLEEVNSLCRRALTFAHSVKAMTEL
;
A
#
# COMPACT_ATOMS: atom_id res chain seq x y z
N MET A 1 37.28 -29.55 21.05
CA MET A 1 36.23 -30.59 20.95
C MET A 1 34.81 -30.02 20.98
N ALA A 2 34.48 -29.08 21.88
CA ALA A 2 33.14 -28.50 21.95
C ALA A 2 32.81 -27.54 20.79
N ILE A 3 33.81 -27.00 20.06
CA ILE A 3 33.58 -26.27 18.79
C ILE A 3 33.12 -27.26 17.70
N PHE A 4 33.84 -28.38 17.58
CA PHE A 4 33.60 -29.42 16.56
C PHE A 4 32.16 -29.98 16.58
N LEU A 5 31.55 -30.10 17.76
CA LEU A 5 30.13 -30.51 17.90
C LEU A 5 29.14 -29.42 17.47
N GLU A 6 29.48 -28.15 17.63
CA GLU A 6 28.64 -27.01 17.26
C GLU A 6 28.72 -26.76 15.74
N GLU A 7 29.90 -26.90 15.13
CA GLU A 7 30.04 -26.93 13.67
C GLU A 7 29.33 -28.13 13.04
N ILE A 8 29.46 -29.34 13.58
CA ILE A 8 28.70 -30.50 13.11
C ILE A 8 27.19 -30.26 13.26
N ALA A 9 26.72 -29.63 14.34
CA ALA A 9 25.32 -29.27 14.48
C ALA A 9 24.87 -28.26 13.41
N HIS A 10 25.67 -27.24 13.11
CA HIS A 10 25.38 -26.29 12.03
C HIS A 10 25.41 -26.92 10.65
N ILE A 11 26.37 -27.82 10.37
CA ILE A 11 26.45 -28.58 9.10
C ILE A 11 25.27 -29.55 8.99
N CYS A 12 24.88 -30.24 10.06
CA CYS A 12 23.68 -31.10 10.06
C CYS A 12 22.40 -30.28 9.87
N VAL A 13 22.25 -29.10 10.48
CA VAL A 13 21.11 -28.22 10.23
C VAL A 13 21.13 -27.70 8.80
N LEU A 14 22.28 -27.32 8.24
CA LEU A 14 22.40 -26.89 6.85
C LEU A 14 22.08 -28.04 5.88
N LEU A 15 22.54 -29.26 6.16
CA LEU A 15 22.25 -30.46 5.37
C LEU A 15 20.79 -30.90 5.51
N ILE A 16 20.15 -30.73 6.66
CA ILE A 16 18.70 -30.94 6.83
C ILE A 16 17.92 -29.85 6.09
N TRP A 17 18.37 -28.60 6.10
CA TRP A 17 17.71 -27.50 5.38
C TRP A 17 17.86 -27.66 3.86
N VAL A 18 19.04 -28.03 3.37
CA VAL A 18 19.29 -28.40 1.97
C VAL A 18 18.53 -29.67 1.60
N ALA A 19 18.48 -30.69 2.45
CA ALA A 19 17.67 -31.88 2.20
C ALA A 19 16.17 -31.53 2.13
N LEU A 20 15.66 -30.68 3.02
CA LEU A 20 14.30 -30.17 2.95
C LEU A 20 14.06 -29.35 1.67
N TRP A 21 15.01 -28.51 1.26
CA TRP A 21 14.93 -27.71 0.02
C TRP A 21 15.05 -28.55 -1.27
N VAL A 22 15.68 -29.73 -1.18
CA VAL A 22 15.79 -30.73 -2.28
C VAL A 22 14.64 -31.75 -2.24
N THR A 23 14.02 -31.98 -1.08
CA THR A 23 12.79 -32.80 -0.94
C THR A 23 11.49 -31.99 -1.01
N GLU A 24 11.57 -30.65 -0.98
CA GLU A 24 10.70 -29.77 -1.78
C GLU A 24 11.04 -29.95 -3.27
N SER A 25 10.94 -31.21 -3.73
CA SER A 25 10.65 -31.46 -5.12
C SER A 25 9.35 -30.73 -5.42
N LYS A 26 9.46 -29.67 -6.21
CA LYS A 26 8.34 -29.07 -6.92
C LYS A 26 7.85 -30.08 -7.97
N ASN A 27 7.30 -31.18 -7.50
CA ASN A 27 6.31 -31.99 -8.19
C ASN A 27 5.03 -31.14 -8.32
N VAL A 28 5.16 -30.04 -9.07
CA VAL A 28 4.09 -29.57 -9.94
C VAL A 28 3.85 -30.76 -10.85
N ARG A 29 2.92 -31.62 -10.42
CA ARG A 29 2.44 -32.75 -11.22
C ARG A 29 1.86 -32.12 -12.47
N TYR A 30 2.49 -32.39 -13.61
CA TYR A 30 2.02 -31.81 -14.86
C TYR A 30 0.79 -32.60 -15.31
N SER A 31 -0.08 -31.92 -16.07
CA SER A 31 -1.13 -32.62 -16.79
C SER A 31 -0.49 -33.56 -17.83
N MET A 32 -1.07 -34.76 -17.97
CA MET A 32 -0.75 -35.72 -19.03
C MET A 32 -1.35 -35.34 -20.40
N ASP A 33 -2.11 -34.24 -20.49
CA ASP A 33 -2.90 -33.79 -21.64
C ASP A 33 -3.80 -34.90 -22.23
N ASP A 34 -4.42 -35.75 -21.39
CA ASP A 34 -5.13 -36.96 -21.84
C ASP A 34 -6.63 -36.78 -22.14
N ASP A 35 -7.30 -35.75 -21.61
CA ASP A 35 -8.67 -35.39 -21.97
C ASP A 35 -8.69 -34.33 -23.08
N LEU A 36 -8.34 -34.73 -24.30
CA LEU A 36 -8.32 -33.87 -25.48
C LEU A 36 -9.70 -33.76 -26.14
N LEU A 37 -10.17 -32.52 -26.31
CA LEU A 37 -11.46 -32.20 -26.92
C LEU A 37 -11.24 -31.25 -28.10
N LEU A 38 -10.92 -31.80 -29.27
CA LEU A 38 -10.48 -31.04 -30.44
C LEU A 38 -11.63 -30.85 -31.45
N PRO A 39 -11.98 -29.60 -31.84
CA PRO A 39 -13.01 -29.35 -32.86
C PRO A 39 -12.57 -29.64 -34.31
N TYR A 40 -11.25 -29.77 -34.55
CA TYR A 40 -10.67 -29.97 -35.88
C TYR A 40 -9.51 -30.98 -35.81
N ALA A 41 -9.35 -31.80 -36.85
CA ALA A 41 -8.28 -32.81 -36.94
C ALA A 41 -6.93 -32.26 -37.43
N ASP A 42 -6.96 -31.42 -38.48
CA ASP A 42 -5.76 -30.93 -39.18
C ASP A 42 -5.49 -29.44 -38.93
N THR A 43 -6.27 -28.58 -39.58
CA THR A 43 -6.20 -27.11 -39.49
C THR A 43 -7.33 -26.59 -38.60
N HIS A 44 -7.01 -25.69 -37.69
CA HIS A 44 -8.01 -25.04 -36.83
C HIS A 44 -8.77 -23.95 -37.59
N GLY A 45 -10.10 -24.01 -37.50
CA GLY A 45 -11.01 -23.09 -38.17
C GLY A 45 -11.30 -23.46 -39.64
N PRO A 46 -12.37 -22.90 -40.23
CA PRO A 46 -12.71 -23.13 -41.62
C PRO A 46 -11.76 -22.39 -42.58
N SER A 47 -11.60 -22.92 -43.78
CA SER A 47 -10.79 -22.28 -44.84
C SER A 47 -11.56 -21.25 -45.68
N HIS A 48 -12.85 -21.04 -45.45
CA HIS A 48 -13.66 -20.07 -46.20
C HIS A 48 -13.64 -18.67 -45.59
N SER A 49 -13.84 -17.66 -46.45
CA SER A 49 -13.82 -16.26 -46.04
C SER A 49 -15.05 -15.82 -45.25
N HIS A 50 -14.94 -14.73 -44.49
CA HIS A 50 -16.06 -14.01 -43.85
C HIS A 50 -17.27 -13.78 -44.76
N ARG A 51 -17.05 -13.52 -46.06
CA ARG A 51 -18.13 -13.38 -47.04
C ARG A 51 -19.01 -14.63 -47.14
N TYR A 52 -18.42 -15.82 -47.08
CA TYR A 52 -19.19 -17.08 -47.11
C TYR A 52 -20.10 -17.18 -45.87
N VAL A 53 -19.57 -16.89 -44.68
CA VAL A 53 -20.36 -16.88 -43.43
C VAL A 53 -21.54 -15.91 -43.52
N ARG A 54 -21.31 -14.69 -44.02
CA ARG A 54 -22.36 -13.69 -44.23
C ARG A 54 -23.39 -14.11 -45.29
N ASP A 55 -22.95 -14.73 -46.37
CA ASP A 55 -23.83 -15.09 -47.49
C ASP A 55 -24.60 -16.40 -47.23
N CYS A 56 -24.17 -17.20 -46.24
CA CYS A 56 -24.81 -18.46 -45.82
C CYS A 56 -25.60 -18.38 -44.48
N GLN A 57 -25.54 -17.27 -43.73
CA GLN A 57 -26.31 -17.13 -42.48
C GLN A 57 -27.82 -16.94 -42.72
N PRO A 58 -28.69 -17.17 -41.72
CA PRO A 58 -30.12 -16.91 -41.84
C PRO A 58 -30.44 -15.45 -42.22
N HIS A 59 -31.29 -15.25 -43.23
CA HIS A 59 -31.64 -13.93 -43.76
C HIS A 59 -32.18 -12.92 -42.73
N ILE A 60 -32.70 -13.38 -41.59
CA ILE A 60 -33.16 -12.53 -40.48
C ILE A 60 -32.05 -11.64 -39.89
N HIS A 61 -30.78 -12.02 -40.06
CA HIS A 61 -29.60 -11.25 -39.61
C HIS A 61 -29.05 -10.31 -40.69
N GLY A 62 -29.61 -10.35 -41.91
CA GLY A 62 -29.15 -9.57 -43.05
C GLY A 62 -27.64 -9.74 -43.31
N ASN A 63 -26.91 -8.62 -43.31
CA ASN A 63 -25.47 -8.58 -43.58
C ASN A 63 -24.60 -8.57 -42.32
N LEU A 64 -25.18 -8.56 -41.11
CA LEU A 64 -24.43 -8.51 -39.85
C LEU A 64 -24.09 -9.93 -39.38
N THR A 65 -22.81 -10.25 -39.25
CA THR A 65 -22.29 -11.56 -38.81
C THR A 65 -21.94 -11.60 -37.33
N HIS A 66 -22.10 -10.48 -36.62
CA HIS A 66 -21.86 -10.31 -35.20
C HIS A 66 -22.99 -9.50 -34.57
N GLU A 67 -23.19 -9.63 -33.26
CA GLU A 67 -24.04 -8.76 -32.44
C GLU A 67 -23.18 -7.83 -31.58
N THR A 68 -23.71 -6.66 -31.22
CA THR A 68 -23.07 -5.75 -30.25
C THR A 68 -24.02 -5.35 -29.14
N TRP A 69 -23.51 -5.22 -27.92
CA TRP A 69 -24.27 -4.77 -26.75
C TRP A 69 -23.44 -3.77 -25.95
N LEU A 70 -24.06 -2.77 -25.34
CA LEU A 70 -23.33 -1.87 -24.43
C LEU A 70 -23.05 -2.61 -23.11
N ALA A 71 -21.80 -2.64 -22.66
CA ALA A 71 -21.46 -3.25 -21.38
C ALA A 71 -22.09 -2.48 -20.21
N SER A 72 -22.40 -3.19 -19.12
CA SER A 72 -22.77 -2.56 -17.86
C SER A 72 -21.57 -1.82 -17.27
N ALA A 73 -21.82 -0.68 -16.61
CA ALA A 73 -20.81 0.08 -15.88
C ALA A 73 -21.42 0.61 -14.58
N ASP A 74 -21.88 -0.30 -13.72
CA ASP A 74 -22.42 0.05 -12.40
C ASP A 74 -21.28 0.12 -11.36
N PRO A 75 -20.94 1.31 -10.82
CA PRO A 75 -19.89 1.46 -9.81
C PRO A 75 -20.34 0.99 -8.41
N ALA A 76 -21.65 0.97 -8.12
CA ALA A 76 -22.17 0.57 -6.81
C ALA A 76 -22.29 -0.96 -6.66
N SER A 77 -22.39 -1.67 -7.79
CA SER A 77 -22.25 -3.12 -7.83
C SER A 77 -20.82 -3.59 -7.48
N PRO A 78 -20.68 -4.78 -6.86
CA PRO A 78 -19.39 -5.46 -6.79
C PRO A 78 -18.85 -5.73 -8.20
N VAL A 79 -17.52 -5.80 -8.35
CA VAL A 79 -16.85 -6.12 -9.62
C VAL A 79 -17.41 -7.40 -10.24
N VAL A 80 -17.57 -8.45 -9.40
CA VAL A 80 -17.93 -9.79 -9.84
C VAL A 80 -18.73 -10.55 -8.78
N GLU A 81 -19.79 -11.22 -9.23
CA GLU A 81 -20.55 -12.22 -8.46
C GLU A 81 -20.27 -13.61 -9.04
N SER A 82 -20.02 -14.62 -8.20
CA SER A 82 -19.69 -15.98 -8.63
C SER A 82 -20.52 -17.00 -7.85
N ASN A 83 -21.33 -17.76 -8.58
CA ASN A 83 -22.24 -18.77 -8.04
C ASN A 83 -21.82 -20.17 -8.54
N THR A 84 -21.51 -21.07 -7.62
CA THR A 84 -21.35 -22.50 -7.91
C THR A 84 -22.72 -23.13 -8.10
N PHE A 85 -22.90 -23.94 -9.15
CA PHE A 85 -24.09 -24.75 -9.38
C PHE A 85 -23.78 -26.24 -9.35
N VAL A 86 -24.77 -27.05 -8.97
CA VAL A 86 -24.77 -28.50 -9.13
C VAL A 86 -26.16 -28.89 -9.63
N SER A 87 -26.27 -29.16 -10.94
CA SER A 87 -27.55 -29.24 -11.66
C SER A 87 -27.74 -30.62 -12.28
N ALA A 88 -29.00 -31.08 -12.34
CA ALA A 88 -29.36 -32.34 -12.99
C ALA A 88 -29.68 -32.09 -14.47
N ILE A 89 -28.69 -32.31 -15.34
CA ILE A 89 -28.80 -32.19 -16.80
C ILE A 89 -29.02 -33.58 -17.38
N ASN A 90 -30.16 -33.81 -18.05
CA ASN A 90 -30.49 -35.10 -18.69
C ASN A 90 -30.23 -36.35 -17.80
N SER A 91 -30.64 -36.27 -16.53
CA SER A 91 -30.43 -37.28 -15.47
C SER A 91 -28.99 -37.47 -14.97
N SER A 92 -28.03 -36.67 -15.43
CA SER A 92 -26.65 -36.60 -14.91
C SER A 92 -26.44 -35.36 -14.06
N TRP A 93 -25.66 -35.46 -12.98
CA TRP A 93 -25.29 -34.30 -12.17
C TRP A 93 -24.03 -33.63 -12.73
N VAL A 94 -24.10 -32.33 -12.97
CA VAL A 94 -22.98 -31.50 -13.46
C VAL A 94 -22.71 -30.39 -12.45
N SER A 95 -21.45 -30.27 -12.02
CA SER A 95 -20.95 -29.15 -11.22
C SER A 95 -20.34 -28.07 -12.11
N GLY A 96 -20.43 -26.82 -11.68
CA GLY A 96 -19.85 -25.71 -12.41
C GLY A 96 -19.98 -24.37 -11.71
N HIS A 97 -19.60 -23.32 -12.42
CA HIS A 97 -19.65 -21.93 -11.97
C HIS A 97 -20.29 -21.05 -13.03
N ILE A 98 -21.19 -20.17 -12.60
CA ILE A 98 -21.65 -19.02 -13.39
C ILE A 98 -21.19 -17.74 -12.69
N THR A 99 -20.54 -16.87 -13.45
CA THR A 99 -19.86 -15.67 -12.96
C THR A 99 -20.40 -14.46 -13.69
N VAL A 100 -20.84 -13.43 -12.97
CA VAL A 100 -21.41 -12.21 -13.55
C VAL A 100 -20.51 -11.03 -13.23
N VAL A 101 -20.11 -10.26 -14.25
CA VAL A 101 -19.18 -9.13 -14.14
C VAL A 101 -19.91 -7.83 -14.45
N HIS A 102 -19.84 -6.86 -13.54
CA HIS A 102 -20.73 -5.69 -13.54
C HIS A 102 -20.10 -4.43 -14.18
N ASP A 103 -18.79 -4.42 -14.42
CA ASP A 103 -18.06 -3.36 -15.13
C ASP A 103 -17.02 -3.95 -16.13
N PRO A 104 -17.45 -4.69 -17.17
CA PRO A 104 -16.53 -5.50 -17.99
C PRO A 104 -15.39 -4.71 -18.63
N LEU A 105 -15.65 -3.46 -19.06
CA LEU A 105 -14.65 -2.61 -19.71
C LEU A 105 -13.44 -2.29 -18.79
N ARG A 106 -13.64 -2.19 -17.47
CA ARG A 106 -12.60 -1.82 -16.50
C ARG A 106 -12.05 -3.00 -15.69
N THR A 107 -12.62 -4.20 -15.85
CA THR A 107 -12.38 -5.35 -14.97
C THR A 107 -12.08 -6.66 -15.69
N VAL A 108 -12.17 -6.71 -17.03
CA VAL A 108 -11.90 -7.92 -17.81
C VAL A 108 -10.68 -7.73 -18.71
N SER A 109 -9.72 -8.65 -18.60
CA SER A 109 -8.57 -8.78 -19.50
C SER A 109 -8.48 -10.15 -20.13
N VAL A 110 -8.17 -10.21 -21.43
CA VAL A 110 -7.60 -11.40 -22.06
C VAL A 110 -6.10 -11.36 -21.82
N LEU A 111 -5.53 -12.41 -21.21
CA LEU A 111 -4.11 -12.49 -20.85
C LEU A 111 -3.38 -13.53 -21.69
N GLU A 112 -2.14 -13.23 -22.07
CA GLU A 112 -1.20 -14.18 -22.66
C GLU A 112 -0.66 -15.20 -21.63
N PRO A 113 -0.31 -16.43 -22.05
CA PRO A 113 0.17 -17.50 -21.17
C PRO A 113 1.42 -17.09 -20.38
N GLY A 114 1.25 -16.91 -19.07
CA GLY A 114 2.32 -16.50 -18.15
C GLY A 114 2.82 -15.07 -18.33
N GLY A 115 2.05 -14.19 -18.99
CA GLY A 115 2.33 -12.77 -19.17
C GLY A 115 2.59 -12.33 -20.62
N PRO A 116 2.72 -11.01 -20.88
CA PRO A 116 2.88 -10.46 -22.23
C PRO A 116 4.04 -11.05 -23.03
N GLY A 117 3.80 -11.30 -24.32
CA GLY A 117 4.69 -12.04 -25.21
C GLY A 117 4.64 -13.57 -25.04
N GLY A 118 3.79 -14.11 -24.16
CA GLY A 118 3.60 -15.56 -23.98
C GLY A 118 3.23 -16.28 -25.28
N CYS A 119 2.31 -15.74 -26.07
CA CYS A 119 1.88 -16.34 -27.34
C CYS A 119 2.98 -16.30 -28.41
N LYS A 120 3.71 -15.17 -28.50
CA LYS A 120 4.86 -15.04 -29.42
C LYS A 120 5.99 -16.04 -29.12
N ASN A 121 6.10 -16.48 -27.87
CA ASN A 121 7.06 -17.48 -27.42
C ASN A 121 6.49 -18.91 -27.38
N PHE A 122 5.29 -19.14 -27.94
CA PHE A 122 4.61 -20.45 -27.95
C PHE A 122 4.43 -21.05 -26.54
N ARG A 123 4.31 -20.22 -25.50
CA ARG A 123 4.26 -20.66 -24.12
C ARG A 123 2.91 -21.29 -23.78
N ARG A 124 2.94 -22.34 -22.97
CA ARG A 124 1.79 -22.85 -22.22
C ARG A 124 2.03 -22.60 -20.72
N GLU A 125 1.00 -22.25 -19.98
CA GLU A 125 1.09 -21.93 -18.54
C GLU A 125 -0.22 -22.28 -17.81
N LEU A 126 -0.17 -22.56 -16.50
CA LEU A 126 -1.36 -22.81 -15.71
C LEU A 126 -2.22 -21.54 -15.59
N VAL A 127 -3.55 -21.68 -15.59
CA VAL A 127 -4.48 -20.56 -15.37
C VAL A 127 -4.18 -19.87 -14.03
N GLU A 128 -3.89 -20.63 -12.98
CA GLU A 128 -3.52 -20.08 -11.67
C GLU A 128 -2.27 -19.20 -11.71
N ASN A 129 -1.25 -19.58 -12.47
CA ASN A 129 0.02 -18.85 -12.55
C ASN A 129 -0.14 -17.57 -13.37
N THR A 130 -0.83 -17.65 -14.51
CA THR A 130 -1.18 -16.47 -15.32
C THR A 130 -2.09 -15.52 -14.54
N ALA A 131 -3.11 -16.03 -13.83
CA ALA A 131 -4.03 -15.21 -13.03
C ALA A 131 -3.34 -14.44 -11.89
N LYS A 132 -2.31 -15.02 -11.26
CA LYS A 132 -1.50 -14.34 -10.24
C LYS A 132 -0.79 -13.10 -10.77
N THR A 133 -0.44 -13.04 -12.06
CA THR A 133 0.25 -11.86 -12.66
C THR A 133 -0.57 -10.58 -12.63
N ARG A 134 -1.91 -10.67 -12.71
CA ARG A 134 -2.85 -9.53 -12.66
C ARG A 134 -3.81 -9.57 -11.47
N LYS A 135 -3.51 -10.41 -10.47
CA LYS A 135 -4.32 -10.58 -9.24
C LYS A 135 -5.81 -10.86 -9.52
N CYS A 136 -6.11 -11.71 -10.51
CA CYS A 136 -7.49 -11.98 -10.92
C CYS A 136 -8.33 -12.52 -9.75
N LEU A 137 -9.47 -11.87 -9.50
CA LEU A 137 -10.51 -12.31 -8.56
C LEU A 137 -11.11 -13.63 -9.03
N ILE A 138 -11.42 -13.71 -10.33
CA ILE A 138 -11.83 -14.92 -11.04
C ILE A 138 -11.00 -15.02 -12.32
N ALA A 139 -10.58 -16.22 -12.70
CA ALA A 139 -9.99 -16.47 -14.02
C ALA A 139 -10.42 -17.84 -14.56
N GLN A 140 -10.56 -17.94 -15.87
CA GLN A 140 -10.75 -19.21 -16.57
C GLN A 140 -9.84 -19.30 -17.80
N ASN A 141 -9.67 -20.51 -18.36
CA ASN A 141 -8.98 -20.66 -19.64
C ASN A 141 -9.73 -19.90 -20.77
N GLY A 142 -8.97 -19.36 -21.72
CA GLY A 142 -9.49 -18.57 -22.83
C GLY A 142 -9.64 -19.36 -24.12
N GLY A 143 -9.06 -18.82 -25.19
CA GLY A 143 -9.12 -19.39 -26.53
C GLY A 143 -8.20 -20.60 -26.76
N TYR A 144 -8.42 -21.24 -27.90
CA TYR A 144 -7.75 -22.47 -28.31
C TYR A 144 -6.26 -22.30 -28.61
N PHE A 145 -5.54 -23.43 -28.60
CA PHE A 145 -4.11 -23.50 -28.94
C PHE A 145 -3.74 -24.86 -29.53
N VAL A 146 -2.62 -24.91 -30.26
CA VAL A 146 -2.05 -26.16 -30.76
C VAL A 146 -1.35 -26.88 -29.61
N THR A 147 -2.00 -27.90 -29.04
CA THR A 147 -1.54 -28.63 -27.85
C THR A 147 -0.10 -29.15 -27.96
N LYS A 148 0.30 -29.59 -29.17
CA LYS A 148 1.64 -30.14 -29.48
C LYS A 148 2.80 -29.14 -29.36
N ASN A 149 2.57 -27.83 -29.50
CA ASN A 149 3.65 -26.84 -29.51
C ASN A 149 3.35 -25.51 -28.79
N GLY A 150 2.13 -25.29 -28.29
CA GLY A 150 1.75 -24.08 -27.57
C GLY A 150 1.42 -22.86 -28.46
N TYR A 151 1.29 -23.01 -29.78
CA TYR A 151 0.88 -21.90 -30.64
C TYR A 151 -0.57 -21.47 -30.34
N CYS A 152 -0.76 -20.18 -30.06
CA CYS A 152 -2.07 -19.58 -29.82
C CYS A 152 -2.89 -19.49 -31.11
N LEU A 153 -4.20 -19.71 -31.03
CA LEU A 153 -5.09 -19.75 -32.20
C LEU A 153 -6.12 -18.63 -32.17
N GLY A 154 -6.61 -18.25 -33.36
CA GLY A 154 -7.62 -17.20 -33.53
C GLY A 154 -7.06 -15.78 -33.40
N ASN A 155 -7.97 -14.82 -33.18
CA ASN A 155 -7.64 -13.42 -32.90
C ASN A 155 -7.47 -13.21 -31.39
N ILE A 156 -6.43 -12.48 -31.01
CA ILE A 156 -6.12 -12.19 -29.60
C ILE A 156 -5.72 -10.72 -29.48
N VAL A 157 -6.48 -9.96 -28.68
CA VAL A 157 -6.14 -8.60 -28.24
C VAL A 157 -6.11 -8.60 -26.71
N SER A 158 -4.98 -8.18 -26.14
CA SER A 158 -4.68 -8.14 -24.71
C SER A 158 -4.45 -6.69 -24.29
N ASP A 159 -5.38 -6.11 -23.53
CA ASP A 159 -5.32 -4.73 -23.03
C ASP A 159 -5.01 -3.68 -24.12
N GLY A 160 -5.68 -3.81 -25.28
CA GLY A 160 -5.52 -2.96 -26.46
C GLY A 160 -4.35 -3.32 -27.39
N ASN A 161 -3.52 -4.30 -27.03
CA ASN A 161 -2.41 -4.77 -27.86
C ASN A 161 -2.87 -5.95 -28.72
N LEU A 162 -2.75 -5.84 -30.04
CA LEU A 162 -2.96 -6.97 -30.96
C LEU A 162 -1.81 -7.98 -30.80
N VAL A 163 -2.10 -9.10 -30.16
CA VAL A 163 -1.15 -10.20 -29.89
C VAL A 163 -1.09 -11.15 -31.08
N GLN A 164 -2.27 -11.53 -31.60
CA GLN A 164 -2.42 -12.47 -32.71
C GLN A 164 -3.57 -12.02 -33.61
N ASN A 165 -3.33 -12.03 -34.92
CA ASN A 165 -4.36 -11.92 -35.96
C ASN A 165 -4.54 -13.30 -36.59
N SER A 166 -5.77 -13.73 -36.86
CA SER A 166 -6.07 -15.00 -37.50
C SER A 166 -5.91 -15.00 -39.03
N GLY A 167 -5.79 -13.82 -39.66
CA GLY A 167 -5.85 -13.69 -41.12
C GLY A 167 -7.26 -13.91 -41.66
N GLY A 168 -8.29 -13.55 -40.87
CA GLY A 168 -9.69 -13.69 -41.26
C GLY A 168 -10.29 -15.10 -41.12
N VAL A 169 -9.63 -16.04 -40.42
CA VAL A 169 -10.22 -17.36 -40.10
C VAL A 169 -11.51 -17.19 -39.30
N GLN A 170 -12.58 -17.85 -39.74
CA GLN A 170 -13.94 -17.64 -39.25
C GLN A 170 -14.33 -18.60 -38.13
N ASN A 171 -13.97 -18.24 -36.91
CA ASN A 171 -14.50 -18.87 -35.69
C ASN A 171 -15.25 -17.84 -34.82
N ALA A 172 -16.03 -18.34 -33.87
CA ALA A 172 -16.79 -17.48 -32.96
C ALA A 172 -15.86 -16.59 -32.10
N GLN A 173 -16.12 -15.28 -32.07
CA GLN A 173 -15.33 -14.29 -31.35
C GLN A 173 -16.09 -13.72 -30.15
N PHE A 174 -15.36 -13.39 -29.09
CA PHE A 174 -15.79 -12.45 -28.05
C PHE A 174 -14.76 -11.33 -27.93
N GLY A 175 -15.22 -10.08 -27.93
CA GLY A 175 -14.37 -8.93 -27.65
C GLY A 175 -15.07 -7.77 -26.96
N ILE A 176 -14.27 -6.87 -26.41
CA ILE A 176 -14.70 -5.60 -25.82
C ILE A 176 -14.05 -4.47 -26.64
N ARG A 177 -14.86 -3.54 -27.15
CA ARG A 177 -14.45 -2.34 -27.88
C ARG A 177 -14.09 -1.21 -26.93
N LYS A 178 -13.28 -0.26 -27.38
CA LYS A 178 -12.83 0.91 -26.60
C LYS A 178 -13.97 1.79 -26.08
N ASP A 179 -15.11 1.84 -26.76
CA ASP A 179 -16.33 2.52 -26.30
C ASP A 179 -17.17 1.72 -25.28
N GLY A 180 -16.72 0.55 -24.85
CA GLY A 180 -17.44 -0.32 -23.91
C GLY A 180 -18.48 -1.22 -24.55
N ARG A 181 -18.53 -1.37 -25.89
CA ARG A 181 -19.35 -2.41 -26.51
C ARG A 181 -18.75 -3.79 -26.35
N LEU A 182 -19.56 -4.72 -25.85
CA LEU A 182 -19.34 -6.15 -26.02
C LEU A 182 -19.69 -6.54 -27.46
N VAL A 183 -18.92 -7.43 -28.06
CA VAL A 183 -19.12 -7.93 -29.43
C VAL A 183 -19.02 -9.45 -29.42
N PHE A 184 -19.98 -10.12 -30.05
CA PHE A 184 -20.06 -11.58 -30.14
C PHE A 184 -20.40 -12.02 -31.57
N GLY A 185 -19.75 -13.07 -32.07
CA GLY A 185 -20.04 -13.66 -33.38
C GLY A 185 -18.84 -13.68 -34.33
N TYR A 186 -19.07 -13.55 -35.64
CA TYR A 186 -18.01 -13.66 -36.66
C TYR A 186 -17.57 -12.30 -37.18
N LEU A 187 -16.25 -12.10 -37.25
CA LEU A 187 -15.61 -10.85 -37.64
C LEU A 187 -14.71 -11.05 -38.85
N SER A 188 -14.67 -10.07 -39.74
CA SER A 188 -13.64 -9.93 -40.77
C SER A 188 -12.33 -9.40 -40.18
N GLU A 189 -11.23 -9.55 -40.91
CA GLU A 189 -9.94 -8.98 -40.53
C GLU A 189 -9.99 -7.45 -40.44
N ASP A 190 -10.67 -6.78 -41.38
CA ASP A 190 -10.89 -5.32 -41.35
C ASP A 190 -11.63 -4.85 -40.09
N GLU A 191 -12.61 -5.63 -39.59
CA GLU A 191 -13.34 -5.32 -38.35
C GLU A 191 -12.49 -5.52 -37.09
N VAL A 192 -11.51 -6.43 -37.12
CA VAL A 192 -10.55 -6.67 -36.03
C VAL A 192 -9.46 -5.59 -36.01
N LEU A 193 -9.05 -5.12 -37.19
CA LEU A 193 -8.01 -4.09 -37.37
C LEU A 193 -8.56 -2.64 -37.34
N ASP A 194 -9.83 -2.43 -37.01
CA ASP A 194 -10.43 -1.10 -36.88
C ASP A 194 -9.67 -0.22 -35.87
N THR A 195 -9.31 0.99 -36.31
CA THR A 195 -8.56 1.99 -35.52
C THR A 195 -9.45 3.10 -34.96
N VAL A 196 -10.73 3.18 -35.38
CA VAL A 196 -11.68 4.21 -34.93
C VAL A 196 -12.26 3.85 -33.56
N ASN A 197 -12.75 2.62 -33.41
CA ASN A 197 -13.17 2.05 -32.13
C ASN A 197 -12.50 0.68 -31.91
N PRO A 198 -11.18 0.64 -31.68
CA PRO A 198 -10.44 -0.62 -31.61
C PRO A 198 -10.95 -1.54 -30.50
N PHE A 199 -10.71 -2.84 -30.65
CA PHE A 199 -10.83 -3.77 -29.54
C PHE A 199 -9.79 -3.44 -28.46
N VAL A 200 -10.23 -3.47 -27.19
CA VAL A 200 -9.36 -3.47 -26.01
C VAL A 200 -9.17 -4.88 -25.46
N GLN A 201 -10.13 -5.78 -25.68
CA GLN A 201 -9.99 -7.22 -25.44
C GLN A 201 -10.59 -7.98 -26.62
N LEU A 202 -9.98 -9.10 -27.03
CA LEU A 202 -10.52 -9.99 -28.06
C LEU A 202 -9.97 -11.41 -27.87
N VAL A 203 -10.83 -12.42 -27.99
CA VAL A 203 -10.45 -13.84 -27.97
C VAL A 203 -11.37 -14.66 -28.87
N SER A 204 -10.81 -15.62 -29.61
CA SER A 204 -11.57 -16.61 -30.36
C SER A 204 -11.91 -17.85 -29.52
N GLY A 205 -13.18 -18.25 -29.58
CA GLY A 205 -13.64 -19.59 -29.22
C GLY A 205 -13.88 -20.44 -30.47
N VAL A 206 -14.75 -21.44 -30.35
CA VAL A 206 -15.29 -22.24 -31.46
C VAL A 206 -16.74 -22.59 -31.11
N VAL A 207 -17.66 -22.39 -32.04
CA VAL A 207 -19.14 -22.42 -31.88
C VAL A 207 -19.70 -21.19 -31.14
N TRP A 208 -20.62 -20.49 -31.82
CA TRP A 208 -21.50 -19.47 -31.26
C TRP A 208 -22.75 -20.17 -30.69
N LEU A 209 -22.85 -20.22 -29.36
CA LEU A 209 -23.89 -20.99 -28.65
C LEU A 209 -25.26 -20.31 -28.73
N LEU A 210 -25.29 -19.00 -28.42
CA LEU A 210 -26.51 -18.19 -28.35
C LEU A 210 -26.34 -16.92 -29.17
N ARG A 211 -27.30 -16.62 -30.05
CA ARG A 211 -27.42 -15.36 -30.77
C ARG A 211 -28.79 -14.72 -30.49
N SER A 212 -28.79 -13.49 -29.98
CA SER A 212 -30.01 -12.73 -29.65
C SER A 212 -31.04 -13.47 -28.76
N GLY A 213 -30.56 -14.33 -27.85
CA GLY A 213 -31.35 -15.16 -26.94
C GLY A 213 -31.73 -16.54 -27.48
N GLU A 214 -31.35 -16.89 -28.71
CA GLU A 214 -31.70 -18.17 -29.35
C GLU A 214 -30.48 -19.04 -29.67
N VAL A 215 -30.67 -20.37 -29.65
CA VAL A 215 -29.60 -21.36 -29.87
C VAL A 215 -29.14 -21.34 -31.33
N TYR A 216 -27.84 -21.11 -31.55
CA TYR A 216 -27.27 -20.79 -32.87
C TYR A 216 -26.27 -21.86 -33.39
N ILE A 217 -26.21 -23.02 -32.73
CA ILE A 217 -25.23 -24.09 -32.98
C ILE A 217 -25.36 -24.67 -34.40
N ASN A 218 -26.58 -24.79 -34.95
CA ASN A 218 -26.81 -25.26 -36.34
C ASN A 218 -26.23 -24.31 -37.39
N GLU A 219 -26.16 -23.04 -37.08
CA GLU A 219 -25.64 -21.98 -37.93
C GLU A 219 -24.11 -21.91 -37.78
N SER A 220 -23.58 -22.06 -36.56
CA SER A 220 -22.14 -22.24 -36.32
C SER A 220 -21.56 -23.47 -36.99
N LEU A 221 -22.26 -24.60 -37.01
CA LEU A 221 -21.84 -25.80 -37.74
C LEU A 221 -21.67 -25.56 -39.25
N LYS A 222 -22.39 -24.59 -39.83
CA LYS A 222 -22.23 -24.16 -41.24
C LYS A 222 -21.15 -23.08 -41.38
N ALA A 223 -21.05 -22.17 -40.41
CA ALA A 223 -20.11 -21.06 -40.43
C ALA A 223 -18.66 -21.45 -40.10
N GLU A 224 -18.45 -22.51 -39.32
CA GLU A 224 -17.16 -22.89 -38.73
C GLU A 224 -16.63 -24.26 -39.20
N CYS A 225 -17.37 -25.00 -40.04
CA CYS A 225 -16.91 -26.25 -40.66
C CYS A 225 -16.37 -26.03 -42.08
N THR A 226 -15.35 -26.78 -42.48
CA THR A 226 -14.84 -26.77 -43.86
C THR A 226 -15.60 -27.79 -44.73
N GLU A 227 -16.04 -27.41 -45.94
CA GLU A 227 -16.72 -28.32 -46.88
C GLU A 227 -15.88 -29.56 -47.28
N SER A 228 -14.54 -29.49 -47.14
CA SER A 228 -13.59 -30.54 -47.50
C SER A 228 -13.06 -31.38 -46.32
N GLN A 229 -13.51 -31.14 -45.09
CA GLN A 229 -13.19 -31.97 -43.93
C GLN A 229 -14.32 -32.99 -43.69
N GLU A 230 -14.03 -34.09 -43.00
CA GLU A 230 -15.08 -34.98 -42.52
C GLU A 230 -15.93 -34.24 -41.48
N THR A 231 -17.13 -33.84 -41.90
CA THR A 231 -18.12 -33.08 -41.11
C THR A 231 -18.51 -33.74 -39.79
N GLY A 232 -18.21 -35.04 -39.63
CA GLY A 232 -18.34 -35.75 -38.36
C GLY A 232 -17.46 -35.21 -37.23
N THR A 233 -16.31 -34.61 -37.50
CA THR A 233 -15.35 -34.18 -36.45
C THR A 233 -15.87 -33.02 -35.59
N LEU A 234 -16.23 -31.90 -36.21
CA LEU A 234 -16.85 -30.77 -35.50
C LEU A 234 -18.23 -31.15 -34.92
N GLN A 235 -18.96 -32.03 -35.61
CA GLN A 235 -20.24 -32.56 -35.12
C GLN A 235 -20.06 -33.44 -33.87
N GLU A 236 -19.03 -34.28 -33.77
CA GLU A 236 -18.70 -35.03 -32.55
C GLU A 236 -18.33 -34.05 -31.43
N PHE A 237 -17.46 -33.08 -31.70
CA PHE A 237 -17.08 -32.03 -30.75
C PHE A 237 -18.29 -31.25 -30.19
N VAL A 238 -19.33 -30.99 -30.99
CA VAL A 238 -20.57 -30.35 -30.54
C VAL A 238 -21.40 -31.26 -29.62
N ASN A 239 -21.57 -32.54 -30.01
CA ASN A 239 -22.52 -33.46 -29.36
C ASN A 239 -21.94 -34.26 -28.18
N VAL A 240 -20.61 -34.37 -28.07
CA VAL A 240 -19.97 -35.12 -26.98
C VAL A 240 -20.06 -34.38 -25.65
N ILE A 241 -20.44 -35.08 -24.57
CA ILE A 241 -20.36 -34.51 -23.22
C ILE A 241 -18.89 -34.38 -22.80
N SER A 242 -18.51 -33.23 -22.24
CA SER A 242 -17.19 -33.00 -21.67
C SER A 242 -17.20 -31.84 -20.67
N ALA A 243 -16.04 -31.49 -20.11
CA ALA A 243 -15.86 -30.20 -19.46
C ALA A 243 -15.89 -29.07 -20.50
N ARG A 244 -16.52 -27.95 -20.17
CA ARG A 244 -16.79 -26.82 -21.10
C ARG A 244 -16.59 -25.50 -20.40
N THR A 245 -16.13 -24.50 -21.15
CA THR A 245 -16.18 -23.09 -20.72
C THR A 245 -16.81 -22.23 -21.79
N ALA A 246 -17.42 -21.11 -21.39
CA ALA A 246 -18.06 -20.17 -22.29
C ALA A 246 -17.97 -18.74 -21.76
N VAL A 247 -18.19 -17.78 -22.65
CA VAL A 247 -18.34 -16.35 -22.33
C VAL A 247 -19.53 -15.79 -23.09
N GLY A 248 -20.35 -14.97 -22.42
CA GLY A 248 -21.54 -14.35 -22.96
C GLY A 248 -21.92 -13.07 -22.22
N HIS A 249 -23.14 -12.56 -22.43
CA HIS A 249 -23.67 -11.42 -21.66
C HIS A 249 -25.18 -11.51 -21.42
N ASP A 250 -25.67 -10.85 -20.37
CA ASP A 250 -27.10 -10.70 -20.10
C ASP A 250 -27.70 -9.47 -20.80
N ALA A 251 -29.03 -9.32 -20.75
CA ALA A 251 -29.74 -8.17 -21.32
C ALA A 251 -29.36 -6.81 -20.70
N LYS A 252 -28.71 -6.78 -19.53
CA LYS A 252 -28.21 -5.56 -18.87
C LYS A 252 -26.78 -5.19 -19.32
N GLY A 253 -26.16 -6.01 -20.16
CA GLY A 253 -24.77 -5.83 -20.59
C GLY A 253 -23.73 -6.32 -19.57
N ARG A 254 -24.14 -7.06 -18.53
CA ARG A 254 -23.19 -7.70 -17.63
C ARG A 254 -22.56 -8.89 -18.34
N LEU A 255 -21.25 -9.03 -18.27
CA LEU A 255 -20.56 -10.18 -18.87
C LEU A 255 -20.82 -11.42 -18.01
N VAL A 256 -21.06 -12.55 -18.65
CA VAL A 256 -21.31 -13.85 -18.01
C VAL A 256 -20.21 -14.82 -18.41
N LEU A 257 -19.44 -15.31 -17.45
CA LEU A 257 -18.50 -16.41 -17.64
C LEU A 257 -19.11 -17.71 -17.11
N PHE A 258 -18.94 -18.79 -17.85
CA PHE A 258 -19.46 -20.12 -17.50
C PHE A 258 -18.34 -21.16 -17.56
N HIS A 259 -18.32 -22.03 -16.57
CA HIS A 259 -17.49 -23.23 -16.49
C HIS A 259 -18.33 -24.40 -16.00
N SER A 260 -18.19 -25.58 -16.62
CA SER A 260 -18.75 -26.84 -16.12
C SER A 260 -17.66 -27.92 -16.08
N ASP A 261 -17.51 -28.58 -14.93
CA ASP A 261 -16.60 -29.72 -14.78
C ASP A 261 -17.10 -30.93 -15.58
N GLY A 262 -16.19 -31.75 -16.07
CA GLY A 262 -16.56 -32.90 -16.89
C GLY A 262 -15.39 -33.85 -17.15
N GLN A 263 -15.54 -34.68 -18.18
CA GLN A 263 -14.49 -35.44 -18.87
C GLN A 263 -15.10 -35.98 -20.17
N THR A 264 -14.38 -35.91 -21.28
CA THR A 264 -14.91 -36.23 -22.61
C THR A 264 -15.50 -37.65 -22.66
N GLN A 265 -16.68 -37.78 -23.27
CA GLN A 265 -17.51 -39.00 -23.35
C GLN A 265 -18.00 -39.56 -21.98
N ARG A 266 -17.75 -38.90 -20.84
CA ARG A 266 -18.03 -39.47 -19.50
C ARG A 266 -18.78 -38.58 -18.52
N ARG A 267 -18.52 -37.27 -18.49
CA ARG A 267 -19.09 -36.30 -17.53
C ARG A 267 -19.13 -34.89 -18.12
N GLY A 268 -19.97 -34.03 -17.56
CA GLY A 268 -20.14 -32.65 -18.02
C GLY A 268 -21.25 -32.54 -19.05
N MET A 269 -21.12 -31.61 -20.00
CA MET A 269 -22.19 -31.20 -20.92
C MET A 269 -21.72 -31.19 -22.37
N ASN A 270 -22.65 -31.43 -23.30
CA ASN A 270 -22.49 -31.11 -24.71
C ASN A 270 -22.89 -29.65 -24.99
N LEU A 271 -22.65 -29.14 -26.20
CA LEU A 271 -22.89 -27.71 -26.47
C LEU A 271 -24.36 -27.31 -26.51
N TRP A 272 -25.27 -28.22 -26.86
CA TRP A 272 -26.72 -27.95 -26.79
C TRP A 272 -27.18 -27.74 -25.35
N GLU A 273 -26.72 -28.61 -24.45
CA GLU A 273 -27.00 -28.52 -23.01
C GLU A 273 -26.44 -27.22 -22.41
N VAL A 274 -25.23 -26.80 -22.83
CA VAL A 274 -24.65 -25.52 -22.40
C VAL A 274 -25.44 -24.33 -22.95
N ALA A 275 -25.85 -24.36 -24.22
CA ALA A 275 -26.61 -23.27 -24.82
C ALA A 275 -27.98 -23.09 -24.15
N GLU A 276 -28.75 -24.17 -23.95
CA GLU A 276 -30.04 -24.09 -23.27
C GLU A 276 -29.89 -23.69 -21.79
N PHE A 277 -28.88 -24.20 -21.08
CA PHE A 277 -28.61 -23.76 -19.70
C PHE A 277 -28.32 -22.25 -19.63
N LEU A 278 -27.47 -21.72 -20.52
CA LEU A 278 -27.19 -20.29 -20.58
C LEU A 278 -28.43 -19.46 -20.98
N LYS A 279 -29.29 -20.00 -21.85
CA LYS A 279 -30.57 -19.37 -22.23
C LYS A 279 -31.53 -19.29 -21.04
N GLU A 280 -31.64 -20.36 -20.24
CA GLU A 280 -32.40 -20.37 -18.98
C GLU A 280 -31.85 -19.36 -17.95
N GLN A 281 -30.53 -19.12 -17.92
CA GLN A 281 -29.91 -18.07 -17.10
C GLN A 281 -30.06 -16.65 -17.68
N GLY A 282 -30.77 -16.46 -18.80
CA GLY A 282 -31.05 -15.14 -19.40
C GLY A 282 -29.89 -14.53 -20.19
N VAL A 283 -28.96 -15.35 -20.68
CA VAL A 283 -27.84 -14.93 -21.53
C VAL A 283 -28.34 -14.68 -22.96
N ILE A 284 -27.93 -13.56 -23.57
CA ILE A 284 -28.42 -13.08 -24.87
C ILE A 284 -27.48 -13.48 -26.01
N ASN A 285 -26.18 -13.26 -25.85
CA ASN A 285 -25.17 -13.83 -26.75
C ASN A 285 -24.11 -14.57 -25.95
N ALA A 286 -23.63 -15.71 -26.44
CA ALA A 286 -22.56 -16.49 -25.82
C ALA A 286 -21.79 -17.35 -26.83
N ILE A 287 -20.47 -17.49 -26.66
CA ILE A 287 -19.60 -18.38 -27.45
C ILE A 287 -18.96 -19.45 -26.55
N ASN A 288 -18.67 -20.62 -27.10
CA ASN A 288 -17.91 -21.68 -26.42
C ASN A 288 -16.40 -21.41 -26.55
N LEU A 289 -15.68 -21.57 -25.45
CA LEU A 289 -14.22 -21.46 -25.33
C LEU A 289 -13.59 -22.87 -25.20
N ASP A 290 -12.29 -22.95 -24.90
CA ASP A 290 -11.59 -24.25 -24.82
C ASP A 290 -12.10 -25.12 -23.66
N GLY A 291 -12.02 -26.45 -23.82
CA GLY A 291 -12.71 -27.44 -22.99
C GLY A 291 -11.90 -28.72 -22.74
N GLY A 292 -12.57 -29.79 -22.32
CA GLY A 292 -11.88 -31.01 -21.85
C GLY A 292 -10.91 -30.67 -20.71
N GLY A 293 -9.70 -31.24 -20.75
CA GLY A 293 -8.66 -30.96 -19.75
C GLY A 293 -8.21 -29.51 -19.64
N SER A 294 -8.47 -28.67 -20.65
CA SER A 294 -8.23 -27.23 -20.58
C SER A 294 -9.17 -26.51 -19.61
N ALA A 295 -10.39 -27.02 -19.43
CA ALA A 295 -11.46 -26.38 -18.66
C ALA A 295 -11.06 -26.18 -17.18
N THR A 296 -10.74 -24.94 -16.83
CA THR A 296 -10.13 -24.60 -15.55
C THR A 296 -10.75 -23.32 -15.00
N TYR A 297 -11.23 -23.36 -13.76
CA TYR A 297 -11.77 -22.21 -13.02
C TYR A 297 -10.88 -21.89 -11.81
N VAL A 298 -10.51 -20.63 -11.66
CA VAL A 298 -9.60 -20.13 -10.61
C VAL A 298 -10.27 -18.98 -9.87
N ARG A 299 -10.20 -19.00 -8.55
CA ARG A 299 -10.74 -17.96 -7.65
C ARG A 299 -9.64 -17.45 -6.73
N ASN A 300 -9.43 -16.13 -6.71
CA ASN A 300 -8.35 -15.45 -5.98
C ASN A 300 -6.99 -16.15 -6.14
N GLY A 301 -6.64 -16.51 -7.39
CA GLY A 301 -5.38 -17.20 -7.73
C GLY A 301 -5.26 -18.66 -7.26
N SER A 302 -6.33 -19.31 -6.80
CA SER A 302 -6.33 -20.74 -6.43
C SER A 302 -7.30 -21.53 -7.31
N LEU A 303 -6.93 -22.76 -7.68
CA LEU A 303 -7.82 -23.69 -8.42
C LEU A 303 -9.14 -23.90 -7.66
N ALA A 304 -10.26 -23.77 -8.37
CA ALA A 304 -11.61 -23.86 -7.85
C ALA A 304 -12.55 -24.70 -8.76
N SER A 305 -11.99 -25.58 -9.57
CA SER A 305 -12.68 -26.56 -10.42
C SER A 305 -12.10 -27.98 -10.22
N PHE A 306 -12.69 -28.97 -10.89
CA PHE A 306 -12.14 -30.33 -10.97
C PHE A 306 -11.68 -30.63 -12.41
N PRO A 307 -10.40 -30.35 -12.75
CA PRO A 307 -9.83 -30.67 -14.06
C PRO A 307 -10.01 -32.14 -14.45
N SER A 308 -10.09 -32.41 -15.75
CA SER A 308 -10.34 -33.75 -16.27
C SER A 308 -9.08 -34.49 -16.71
N ASP A 309 -7.96 -33.82 -16.96
CA ASP A 309 -6.66 -34.47 -17.19
C ASP A 309 -6.13 -35.15 -15.94
N HIS A 310 -5.44 -36.28 -16.11
CA HIS A 310 -4.67 -36.93 -15.07
C HIS A 310 -3.32 -36.24 -14.84
N CYS A 311 -2.81 -36.40 -13.62
CA CYS A 311 -1.41 -36.17 -13.29
C CYS A 311 -0.53 -37.34 -13.73
N ASP A 312 0.80 -37.22 -13.61
CA ASP A 312 1.76 -38.35 -13.71
C ASP A 312 1.36 -39.56 -12.82
N ASP A 313 0.73 -39.26 -11.68
CA ASP A 313 0.04 -40.22 -10.80
C ASP A 313 -1.44 -40.31 -11.21
N PRO A 314 -1.90 -41.39 -11.86
CA PRO A 314 -3.23 -41.49 -12.45
C PRO A 314 -4.37 -41.59 -11.42
N MET A 315 -4.07 -41.60 -10.12
CA MET A 315 -5.09 -41.44 -9.07
C MET A 315 -5.59 -39.99 -8.98
N TRP A 316 -4.83 -39.01 -9.46
CA TRP A 316 -5.12 -37.58 -9.29
C TRP A 316 -5.37 -36.87 -10.62
N ARG A 317 -6.06 -35.72 -10.53
CA ARG A 317 -6.30 -34.82 -11.66
C ARG A 317 -5.50 -33.55 -11.51
N CYS A 318 -5.02 -33.03 -12.64
CA CYS A 318 -4.11 -31.90 -12.70
C CYS A 318 -4.63 -30.85 -13.69
N PRO A 319 -4.54 -29.54 -13.38
CA PRO A 319 -4.91 -28.49 -14.34
C PRO A 319 -3.94 -28.48 -15.53
N ARG A 320 -4.48 -28.27 -16.73
CA ARG A 320 -3.69 -28.17 -17.95
C ARG A 320 -2.90 -26.86 -18.00
N ALA A 321 -1.69 -26.91 -18.56
CA ALA A 321 -1.00 -25.71 -19.02
C ALA A 321 -1.64 -25.25 -20.33
N VAL A 322 -2.35 -24.12 -20.31
CA VAL A 322 -3.14 -23.59 -21.43
C VAL A 322 -2.45 -22.40 -22.08
N SER A 323 -3.09 -21.83 -23.11
CA SER A 323 -2.68 -20.60 -23.79
C SER A 323 -3.28 -19.37 -23.09
N THR A 324 -4.21 -18.66 -23.72
CA THR A 324 -4.79 -17.44 -23.15
C THR A 324 -5.67 -17.72 -21.93
N VAL A 325 -5.82 -16.70 -21.08
CA VAL A 325 -6.64 -16.74 -19.86
C VAL A 325 -7.59 -15.56 -19.87
N LEU A 326 -8.86 -15.79 -19.58
CA LEU A 326 -9.86 -14.74 -19.38
C LEU A 326 -9.89 -14.38 -17.88
N CYS A 327 -9.38 -13.20 -17.55
CA CYS A 327 -9.19 -12.70 -16.19
C CYS A 327 -10.27 -11.67 -15.85
N VAL A 328 -10.83 -11.77 -14.64
CA VAL A 328 -11.62 -10.73 -13.99
C VAL A 328 -10.84 -10.20 -12.79
N HIS A 329 -10.54 -8.91 -12.76
CA HIS A 329 -9.71 -8.25 -11.75
C HIS A 329 -10.40 -6.98 -11.21
N GLU A 330 -9.87 -6.40 -10.13
CA GLU A 330 -10.35 -5.11 -9.61
C GLU A 330 -10.19 -3.98 -10.63
N ARG A 331 -11.02 -2.93 -10.52
CA ARG A 331 -11.03 -1.80 -11.46
C ARG A 331 -9.66 -1.12 -11.48
N LEU A 332 -8.98 -1.12 -12.64
CA LEU A 332 -7.61 -0.60 -12.76
C LEU A 332 -7.56 0.93 -12.80
N CYS A 333 -6.50 1.50 -12.25
CA CYS A 333 -6.15 2.92 -12.39
C CYS A 333 -5.32 3.16 -13.65
N GLN A 334 -5.30 4.42 -14.12
CA GLN A 334 -4.40 4.87 -15.18
C GLN A 334 -3.63 6.10 -14.68
N PRO A 335 -2.30 6.00 -14.47
CA PRO A 335 -1.48 4.79 -14.52
C PRO A 335 -1.80 3.81 -13.37
N GLU A 336 -1.44 2.52 -13.52
CA GLU A 336 -1.70 1.49 -12.50
C GLU A 336 -1.04 1.80 -11.14
N ASP A 337 0.09 2.53 -11.15
CA ASP A 337 0.87 2.91 -9.97
C ASP A 337 0.43 4.25 -9.33
N CYS A 338 -0.56 4.94 -9.92
CA CYS A 338 -0.94 6.32 -9.55
C CYS A 338 0.28 7.26 -9.47
N SER A 339 1.19 7.14 -10.44
CA SER A 339 2.47 7.87 -10.53
C SER A 339 3.34 7.74 -9.27
N GLN A 340 3.20 6.64 -8.51
CA GLN A 340 3.83 6.38 -7.21
C GLN A 340 3.44 7.36 -6.09
N HIS A 341 2.53 8.30 -6.37
CA HIS A 341 2.12 9.38 -5.48
C HIS A 341 0.64 9.28 -5.07
N GLY A 342 0.06 8.09 -5.21
CA GLY A 342 -1.30 7.77 -4.77
C GLY A 342 -1.48 6.30 -4.44
N THR A 343 -2.73 5.93 -4.15
CA THR A 343 -3.18 4.55 -4.03
C THR A 343 -4.36 4.33 -4.97
N CYS A 344 -4.39 3.22 -5.68
CA CYS A 344 -5.50 2.90 -6.55
C CYS A 344 -6.69 2.38 -5.72
N VAL A 345 -7.83 3.07 -5.80
CA VAL A 345 -9.08 2.71 -5.13
C VAL A 345 -10.21 2.76 -6.16
N ASP A 346 -10.82 1.61 -6.45
CA ASP A 346 -11.88 1.44 -7.46
C ASP A 346 -11.54 2.00 -8.86
N GLY A 347 -10.25 1.92 -9.23
CA GLY A 347 -9.73 2.46 -10.47
C GLY A 347 -9.71 3.99 -10.54
N GLN A 348 -9.75 4.67 -9.40
CA GLN A 348 -9.42 6.09 -9.23
C GLN A 348 -8.17 6.22 -8.34
N CYS A 349 -7.30 7.19 -8.64
CA CYS A 349 -6.12 7.43 -7.82
C CYS A 349 -6.43 8.36 -6.64
N VAL A 350 -6.33 7.83 -5.42
CA VAL A 350 -6.40 8.61 -4.18
C VAL A 350 -4.99 9.07 -3.84
N CYS A 351 -4.72 10.36 -4.06
CA CYS A 351 -3.39 10.92 -3.96
C CYS A 351 -2.89 11.07 -2.52
N GLN A 352 -1.57 10.97 -2.37
CA GLN A 352 -0.85 11.31 -1.15
C GLN A 352 -0.86 12.84 -0.92
N PRO A 353 -0.67 13.33 0.32
CA PRO A 353 -0.52 14.76 0.58
C PRO A 353 0.55 15.39 -0.31
N GLY A 354 0.28 16.58 -0.83
CA GLY A 354 1.15 17.25 -1.78
C GLY A 354 0.91 16.89 -3.26
N TRP A 355 0.04 15.93 -3.59
CA TRP A 355 -0.19 15.48 -4.98
C TRP A 355 -1.66 15.54 -5.42
N ALA A 356 -1.88 15.79 -6.70
CA ALA A 356 -3.18 15.98 -7.33
C ALA A 356 -3.17 15.64 -8.84
N ALA A 357 -4.28 15.99 -9.52
CA ALA A 357 -4.74 15.47 -10.81
C ALA A 357 -5.18 13.99 -10.75
N PRO A 358 -6.02 13.49 -11.70
CA PRO A 358 -6.59 12.14 -11.64
C PRO A 358 -5.58 10.98 -11.65
N THR A 359 -4.31 11.28 -11.95
CA THR A 359 -3.18 10.35 -11.99
C THR A 359 -2.25 10.46 -10.78
N CYS A 360 -2.44 11.48 -9.92
CA CYS A 360 -1.48 11.93 -8.90
C CYS A 360 -0.11 12.39 -9.44
N ALA A 361 0.01 12.70 -10.73
CA ALA A 361 1.27 13.15 -11.34
C ALA A 361 1.65 14.62 -11.04
N ASN A 362 0.71 15.44 -10.54
CA ASN A 362 0.94 16.87 -10.33
C ASN A 362 1.14 17.20 -8.85
N LEU A 363 2.33 17.68 -8.49
CA LEU A 363 2.61 18.24 -7.18
C LEU A 363 1.80 19.54 -6.96
N THR A 364 1.16 19.70 -5.80
CA THR A 364 0.23 20.81 -5.50
C THR A 364 0.91 22.11 -5.04
N CYS A 365 2.23 22.12 -4.88
CA CYS A 365 2.98 23.26 -4.35
C CYS A 365 3.92 23.93 -5.38
N GLN A 366 3.67 23.73 -6.68
CA GLN A 366 4.55 24.24 -7.73
C GLN A 366 4.79 25.75 -7.55
N PRO A 367 6.04 26.25 -7.61
CA PRO A 367 6.33 27.67 -7.41
C PRO A 367 5.47 28.55 -8.32
N PRO A 368 4.71 29.52 -7.78
CA PRO A 368 4.93 30.21 -6.49
C PRO A 368 4.10 29.70 -5.29
N ASP A 369 3.48 28.52 -5.34
CA ASP A 369 2.40 28.14 -4.39
C ASP A 369 2.82 27.92 -2.92
N CYS A 370 4.10 28.04 -2.54
CA CYS A 370 4.55 28.13 -1.14
C CYS A 370 4.85 29.57 -0.66
N GLY A 371 4.60 30.58 -1.49
CA GLY A 371 4.96 31.98 -1.21
C GLY A 371 6.47 32.20 -1.04
N ASP A 372 6.84 33.32 -0.42
CA ASP A 372 8.23 33.70 -0.15
C ASP A 372 8.79 33.07 1.15
N HIS A 373 8.02 32.18 1.81
CA HIS A 373 8.27 31.67 3.18
C HIS A 373 8.15 30.14 3.28
N GLY A 374 8.38 29.43 2.18
CA GLY A 374 8.37 27.97 2.17
C GLY A 374 8.98 27.36 0.92
N LEU A 375 9.52 26.15 1.08
CA LEU A 375 10.08 25.35 0.00
C LEU A 375 9.10 24.23 -0.37
N CYS A 376 8.77 24.12 -1.65
CA CYS A 376 7.99 22.99 -2.15
C CYS A 376 8.85 21.72 -2.18
N THR A 377 8.38 20.67 -1.52
CA THR A 377 9.02 19.35 -1.44
C THR A 377 8.06 18.27 -1.93
N PRO A 378 8.50 17.01 -2.13
CA PRO A 378 7.60 15.91 -2.51
C PRO A 378 6.44 15.65 -1.53
N ASP A 379 6.53 16.13 -0.29
CA ASP A 379 5.48 16.02 0.74
C ASP A 379 4.58 17.28 0.83
N GLY A 380 4.77 18.27 -0.05
CA GLY A 380 4.11 19.58 -0.03
C GLY A 380 5.02 20.73 0.41
N CYS A 381 4.42 21.88 0.78
CA CYS A 381 5.18 23.04 1.27
C CYS A 381 5.76 22.79 2.67
N VAL A 382 7.08 22.94 2.81
CA VAL A 382 7.77 23.05 4.10
C VAL A 382 8.01 24.53 4.39
N CYS A 383 7.31 25.06 5.39
CA CYS A 383 7.37 26.47 5.75
C CYS A 383 8.58 26.82 6.60
N ASP A 384 9.08 28.04 6.44
CA ASP A 384 10.09 28.63 7.32
C ASP A 384 9.56 28.79 8.76
N ALA A 385 10.48 28.82 9.72
CA ALA A 385 10.13 29.08 11.12
C ALA A 385 9.42 30.44 11.26
N GLY A 386 8.31 30.46 12.00
CA GLY A 386 7.40 31.62 12.07
C GLY A 386 6.21 31.56 11.11
N TRP A 387 6.21 30.62 10.15
CA TRP A 387 5.16 30.47 9.14
C TRP A 387 4.51 29.08 9.15
N LYS A 388 3.30 29.01 8.61
CA LYS A 388 2.43 27.82 8.56
C LYS A 388 1.36 27.95 7.46
N GLY A 389 0.55 26.90 7.33
CA GLY A 389 -0.54 26.81 6.35
C GLY A 389 -0.09 26.09 5.08
N VAL A 390 -1.06 25.75 4.21
CA VAL A 390 -0.83 24.92 3.01
C VAL A 390 0.12 25.55 1.98
N ASN A 391 0.26 26.87 2.02
CA ASN A 391 1.06 27.71 1.13
C ASN A 391 2.00 28.65 1.89
N CYS A 392 2.29 28.35 3.17
CA CYS A 392 3.14 29.15 4.07
C CYS A 392 2.81 30.64 4.22
N SER A 393 1.62 31.08 3.80
CA SER A 393 1.20 32.49 3.85
C SER A 393 0.68 32.99 5.20
N GLN A 394 0.65 32.13 6.23
CA GLN A 394 0.14 32.46 7.55
C GLN A 394 1.27 32.52 8.58
N GLU A 395 1.46 33.68 9.20
CA GLU A 395 2.32 33.85 10.37
C GLU A 395 1.80 33.02 11.57
N CYS A 396 2.67 32.71 12.53
CA CYS A 396 2.28 32.03 13.76
C CYS A 396 1.21 32.81 14.56
N ASN A 397 0.29 32.06 15.17
CA ASN A 397 -0.67 32.65 16.11
C ASN A 397 0.09 33.25 17.31
N LEU A 398 -0.38 34.40 17.82
CA LEU A 398 0.18 35.04 19.01
C LEU A 398 0.41 34.04 20.16
N GLY A 399 1.64 34.00 20.67
CA GLY A 399 2.06 33.07 21.72
C GLY A 399 2.57 31.70 21.23
N PHE A 400 2.77 31.52 19.91
CA PHE A 400 3.42 30.34 19.33
C PHE A 400 4.56 30.73 18.38
N TYR A 401 5.55 29.85 18.24
CA TYR A 401 6.76 30.11 17.46
C TYR A 401 7.42 28.87 16.85
N GLY A 402 8.40 29.12 15.97
CA GLY A 402 9.27 28.13 15.35
C GLY A 402 8.59 27.32 14.25
N ASP A 403 9.25 26.22 13.87
CA ASP A 403 8.84 25.26 12.85
C ASP A 403 7.36 24.83 13.03
N TRP A 404 6.52 25.12 12.03
CA TRP A 404 5.07 24.87 12.05
C TRP A 404 4.32 25.47 13.26
N CYS A 405 4.90 26.49 13.92
CA CYS A 405 4.36 27.13 15.12
C CYS A 405 4.11 26.15 16.30
N LYS A 406 4.86 25.05 16.36
CA LYS A 406 4.63 23.96 17.33
C LYS A 406 5.11 24.29 18.76
N LYS A 407 5.95 25.30 18.94
CA LYS A 407 6.50 25.70 20.24
C LYS A 407 5.63 26.82 20.82
N LYS A 408 5.30 26.77 22.11
CA LYS A 408 4.54 27.82 22.79
C LYS A 408 5.50 28.82 23.45
N CYS A 409 5.26 30.11 23.26
CA CYS A 409 6.01 31.17 23.94
C CYS A 409 5.72 31.19 25.45
N MET A 410 6.73 31.54 26.24
CA MET A 410 6.63 31.62 27.71
C MET A 410 6.38 33.05 28.24
N CYS A 411 6.22 34.03 27.35
CA CYS A 411 6.06 35.44 27.70
C CYS A 411 4.85 35.67 28.62
N VAL A 412 5.10 36.29 29.78
CA VAL A 412 4.07 36.73 30.74
C VAL A 412 3.93 38.26 30.71
N ASN A 413 3.05 38.81 31.57
CA ASN A 413 2.87 40.25 31.78
C ASN A 413 2.61 41.10 30.49
N GLY A 414 2.08 40.47 29.44
CA GLY A 414 1.81 41.14 28.16
C GLY A 414 2.99 41.22 27.19
N GLY A 415 4.08 40.49 27.43
CA GLY A 415 5.20 40.38 26.49
C GLY A 415 4.79 39.84 25.12
N SER A 416 5.20 40.53 24.05
CA SER A 416 5.03 40.05 22.67
C SER A 416 6.11 39.02 22.32
N CYS A 417 5.80 38.07 21.45
CA CYS A 417 6.72 36.96 21.11
C CYS A 417 7.19 37.05 19.64
N ASP A 418 8.49 36.86 19.42
CA ASP A 418 9.08 36.60 18.10
C ASP A 418 8.58 35.25 17.56
N PRO A 419 7.87 35.19 16.41
CA PRO A 419 7.29 33.95 15.88
C PRO A 419 8.34 32.98 15.32
N VAL A 420 9.56 33.44 15.02
CA VAL A 420 10.66 32.60 14.52
C VAL A 420 11.39 31.96 15.70
N HIS A 421 11.83 32.79 16.66
CA HIS A 421 12.76 32.40 17.72
C HIS A 421 12.14 32.17 19.10
N GLY A 422 10.91 32.64 19.33
CA GLY A 422 10.22 32.54 20.62
C GLY A 422 10.65 33.57 21.67
N ARG A 423 11.48 34.54 21.28
CA ARG A 423 12.02 35.57 22.16
C ARG A 423 10.94 36.56 22.58
N CYS A 424 10.85 36.86 23.87
CA CYS A 424 9.91 37.84 24.40
C CYS A 424 10.44 39.28 24.28
N THR A 425 9.57 40.19 23.86
CA THR A 425 9.75 41.64 23.90
C THR A 425 8.83 42.20 24.98
N CYS A 426 9.41 42.68 26.07
CA CYS A 426 8.67 43.06 27.26
C CYS A 426 8.08 44.48 27.17
N PRO A 427 6.84 44.70 27.65
CA PRO A 427 6.29 46.05 27.77
C PRO A 427 7.04 46.87 28.82
N ALA A 428 6.79 48.18 28.82
CA ALA A 428 7.36 49.07 29.83
C ALA A 428 6.98 48.61 31.26
N GLY A 429 7.96 48.65 32.17
CA GLY A 429 7.80 48.16 33.54
C GLY A 429 8.22 46.71 33.77
N PHE A 430 8.57 45.95 32.72
CA PHE A 430 8.96 44.54 32.83
C PHE A 430 10.26 44.19 32.07
N HIS A 431 10.98 43.20 32.59
CA HIS A 431 12.19 42.61 32.00
C HIS A 431 12.30 41.10 32.35
N GLY A 432 13.41 40.48 31.95
CA GLY A 432 13.62 39.03 32.01
C GLY A 432 13.33 38.36 30.67
N ASP A 433 13.83 37.13 30.47
CA ASP A 433 13.72 36.43 29.18
C ASP A 433 12.28 36.05 28.81
N SER A 434 11.38 35.99 29.81
CA SER A 434 9.94 35.77 29.65
C SER A 434 9.09 36.95 30.16
N CYS A 435 9.71 38.11 30.44
CA CYS A 435 9.05 39.30 31.00
C CYS A 435 8.48 39.09 32.42
N GLU A 436 9.03 38.14 33.16
CA GLU A 436 8.59 37.69 34.48
C GLU A 436 9.01 38.58 35.65
N GLN A 437 9.85 39.59 35.41
CA GLN A 437 10.41 40.48 36.42
C GLN A 437 9.88 41.92 36.22
N GLU A 438 9.36 42.54 37.28
CA GLU A 438 9.07 43.99 37.30
C GLU A 438 10.40 44.78 37.39
N CYS A 439 10.44 46.02 36.86
CA CYS A 439 11.68 46.80 36.84
C CYS A 439 12.34 46.97 38.22
N PRO A 440 13.68 46.86 38.32
CA PRO A 440 14.39 46.99 39.58
C PRO A 440 14.29 48.42 40.13
N LEU A 441 14.18 48.54 41.45
CA LEU A 441 13.97 49.82 42.14
C LEU A 441 15.03 50.87 41.75
N GLY A 442 14.58 51.92 41.05
CA GLY A 442 15.43 52.94 40.44
C GLY A 442 15.37 52.98 38.91
N TYR A 443 14.69 52.01 38.27
CA TYR A 443 14.56 51.94 36.81
C TYR A 443 13.10 51.80 36.36
N TYR A 444 12.80 52.30 35.16
CA TYR A 444 11.47 52.27 34.54
C TYR A 444 11.54 52.18 33.00
N GLY A 445 10.36 52.06 32.38
CA GLY A 445 10.20 52.13 30.94
C GLY A 445 10.48 50.81 30.22
N LEU A 446 10.65 50.86 28.89
CA LEU A 446 10.86 49.68 28.05
C LEU A 446 12.21 49.02 28.38
N LEU A 447 12.19 47.71 28.64
CA LEU A 447 13.35 46.93 29.11
C LEU A 447 14.04 47.52 30.36
N CYS A 448 13.34 48.33 31.16
CA CYS A 448 13.86 49.01 32.34
C CYS A 448 15.11 49.88 32.07
N SER A 449 15.17 50.47 30.87
CA SER A 449 16.35 51.19 30.35
C SER A 449 16.50 52.64 30.84
N GLN A 450 15.53 53.18 31.58
CA GLN A 450 15.52 54.58 32.05
C GLN A 450 15.62 54.64 33.58
N GLU A 451 16.36 55.60 34.11
CA GLU A 451 16.62 55.75 35.55
C GLU A 451 15.64 56.77 36.19
N CYS A 452 15.07 56.43 37.36
CA CYS A 452 14.10 57.24 38.10
C CYS A 452 14.69 58.59 38.56
N GLN A 453 14.25 59.71 37.96
CA GLN A 453 14.71 61.06 38.35
C GLN A 453 13.92 61.65 39.53
N CYS A 454 13.77 60.87 40.60
CA CYS A 454 13.03 61.28 41.80
C CYS A 454 13.95 61.83 42.89
N SER A 455 13.42 62.77 43.69
CA SER A 455 14.10 63.29 44.87
C SER A 455 14.50 62.16 45.84
N ASP A 456 15.64 62.33 46.50
CA ASP A 456 16.18 61.45 47.55
C ASP A 456 16.23 59.94 47.18
N LEU A 457 16.43 59.63 45.89
CA LEU A 457 16.58 58.28 45.34
C LEU A 457 15.36 57.37 45.59
N CYS A 458 14.16 57.96 45.70
CA CYS A 458 12.92 57.20 45.85
C CYS A 458 12.57 56.38 44.60
N PRO A 459 11.97 55.17 44.75
CA PRO A 459 11.43 54.42 43.62
C PRO A 459 10.35 55.19 42.86
N CYS A 460 10.34 55.08 41.54
CA CYS A 460 9.30 55.59 40.67
C CYS A 460 8.39 54.45 40.16
N ASP A 461 7.25 54.82 39.56
CA ASP A 461 6.38 53.89 38.84
C ASP A 461 7.16 53.20 37.70
N PRO A 462 7.20 51.85 37.63
CA PRO A 462 8.07 51.14 36.71
C PRO A 462 7.64 51.27 35.24
N VAL A 463 6.38 51.60 34.96
CA VAL A 463 5.86 51.76 33.59
C VAL A 463 6.12 53.17 33.06
N THR A 464 5.88 54.19 33.90
CA THR A 464 5.77 55.61 33.50
C THR A 464 6.87 56.53 34.02
N GLY A 465 7.66 56.09 35.00
CA GLY A 465 8.68 56.92 35.65
C GLY A 465 8.14 57.91 36.68
N SER A 466 6.83 57.87 37.00
CA SER A 466 6.19 58.82 37.91
C SER A 466 6.64 58.64 39.36
N CYS A 467 7.10 59.72 40.00
CA CYS A 467 7.48 59.73 41.42
C CYS A 467 6.29 59.78 42.39
N ASN A 468 5.05 59.89 41.89
CA ASN A 468 3.83 60.01 42.72
C ASN A 468 3.06 58.68 42.80
N ALA A 469 3.79 57.56 42.91
CA ALA A 469 3.26 56.21 42.83
C ALA A 469 2.79 55.68 44.20
N THR A 470 1.49 55.43 44.35
CA THR A 470 0.92 54.74 45.52
C THR A 470 1.06 53.23 45.35
N PHE A 471 2.14 52.65 45.87
CA PHE A 471 2.43 51.21 45.79
C PHE A 471 1.40 50.36 46.56
N HIS A 472 0.32 49.95 45.88
CA HIS A 472 -0.73 49.07 46.40
C HIS A 472 -0.50 47.60 45.98
N GLY A 473 0.27 46.83 46.76
CA GLY A 473 0.43 45.40 46.49
C GLY A 473 1.30 44.64 47.50
N GLN A 474 0.84 43.45 47.91
CA GLN A 474 1.52 42.58 48.87
C GLN A 474 2.86 42.02 48.35
N ARG A 475 4.00 42.46 48.92
CA ARG A 475 5.20 41.60 49.09
C ARG A 475 6.15 42.17 50.15
N ASN A 476 6.50 41.35 51.14
CA ASN A 476 7.07 41.82 52.42
C ASN A 476 8.62 41.94 52.42
N THR A 477 9.22 42.25 51.27
CA THR A 477 10.68 42.21 51.06
C THR A 477 11.30 43.50 50.52
N SER A 478 10.50 44.51 50.17
CA SER A 478 11.00 45.85 49.78
C SER A 478 11.34 46.76 50.98
N LEU A 479 11.13 46.28 52.21
CA LEU A 479 11.09 47.10 53.43
C LEU A 479 12.45 47.71 53.86
N HIS A 480 13.57 47.22 53.31
CA HIS A 480 14.91 47.62 53.75
C HIS A 480 15.48 48.90 53.11
N ARG A 481 14.87 49.45 52.05
CA ARG A 481 15.28 50.75 51.47
C ARG A 481 14.31 51.90 51.78
N ALA A 482 13.02 51.61 51.98
CA ALA A 482 12.02 52.61 52.43
C ALA A 482 12.22 53.06 53.89
N GLY A 483 12.77 52.20 54.76
CA GLY A 483 12.94 52.48 56.19
C GLY A 483 13.80 53.71 56.53
N HIS A 484 14.65 54.17 55.60
CA HIS A 484 15.52 55.33 55.82
C HIS A 484 14.77 56.67 55.91
N CYS A 485 13.52 56.72 55.43
CA CYS A 485 12.68 57.93 55.43
C CYS A 485 11.97 58.17 56.78
N LEU A 486 11.78 57.13 57.60
CA LEU A 486 11.01 57.18 58.86
C LEU A 486 11.85 57.32 60.14
N ALA A 487 13.19 57.31 60.02
CA ALA A 487 14.10 57.12 61.15
C ALA A 487 14.27 58.33 62.10
N THR A 488 13.68 59.49 61.81
CA THR A 488 14.02 60.77 62.47
C THR A 488 13.39 61.00 63.85
N GLN A 489 12.35 60.25 64.26
CA GLN A 489 11.71 60.46 65.57
C GLN A 489 12.23 59.55 66.70
N MET A 490 12.63 58.30 66.42
CA MET A 490 12.98 57.32 67.47
C MET A 490 14.33 57.58 68.16
N TRP A 491 15.20 58.41 67.58
CA TRP A 491 16.57 58.69 68.06
C TRP A 491 16.69 59.56 69.33
N LYS A 492 15.56 59.86 69.99
CA LYS A 492 15.50 60.65 71.23
C LYS A 492 15.34 59.80 72.50
N GLU A 493 14.49 58.77 72.46
CA GLU A 493 14.19 57.95 73.64
C GLU A 493 15.21 56.83 73.87
N TRP A 494 15.84 56.33 72.81
CA TRP A 494 16.81 55.22 72.87
C TRP A 494 18.09 55.56 73.66
N ARG A 495 18.41 56.86 73.85
CA ARG A 495 19.69 57.33 74.39
C ARG A 495 19.79 57.36 75.92
N GLU A 496 18.68 57.22 76.63
CA GLU A 496 18.63 57.28 78.11
C GLU A 496 18.50 55.89 78.77
N GLN A 497 18.41 54.80 77.98
CA GLN A 497 18.22 53.44 78.51
C GLN A 497 19.45 52.52 78.38
N ASP A 498 20.45 52.88 77.56
CA ASP A 498 21.57 51.98 77.23
C ASP A 498 22.68 51.96 78.31
N GLU A 499 22.87 53.04 79.08
CA GLU A 499 23.89 53.12 80.14
C GLU A 499 23.61 52.21 81.36
N ALA A 500 22.45 51.54 81.42
CA ALA A 500 22.00 50.82 82.61
C ALA A 500 22.24 49.30 82.61
N ARG A 501 22.57 48.65 81.48
CA ARG A 501 22.53 47.16 81.37
C ARG A 501 23.64 46.46 80.56
N ALA A 502 24.83 47.06 80.46
CA ALA A 502 25.98 46.41 79.80
C ALA A 502 26.66 45.34 80.68
N GLN A 503 26.29 44.06 80.52
CA GLN A 503 27.09 42.91 81.00
C GLN A 503 27.89 42.27 79.85
N LYS A 504 29.16 41.92 80.11
CA LYS A 504 30.07 41.36 79.10
C LYS A 504 29.84 39.85 78.89
N PRO A 505 29.86 39.35 77.63
CA PRO A 505 29.85 37.91 77.36
C PRO A 505 31.16 37.24 77.76
N TYR A 506 31.11 35.92 77.94
CA TYR A 506 32.11 35.12 78.65
C TYR A 506 32.64 34.00 77.76
N LEU A 507 33.88 34.14 77.25
CA LEU A 507 34.71 33.06 76.66
C LEU A 507 36.14 33.60 76.44
N SER A 508 37.15 32.73 76.52
CA SER A 508 38.58 33.10 76.44
C SER A 508 39.18 32.87 75.05
N GLU A 509 40.17 33.67 74.65
CA GLU A 509 40.97 33.47 73.42
C GLU A 509 41.59 32.07 73.34
N GLN A 510 41.92 31.47 74.49
CA GLN A 510 42.48 30.11 74.57
C GLN A 510 41.51 29.05 74.01
N SER A 511 40.19 29.27 74.08
CA SER A 511 39.19 28.35 73.51
C SER A 511 39.18 28.38 71.98
N TRP A 512 39.45 29.53 71.35
CA TRP A 512 39.51 29.66 69.89
C TRP A 512 40.73 28.95 69.30
N MET A 513 41.89 29.07 69.97
CA MET A 513 43.15 28.43 69.53
C MET A 513 43.06 26.89 69.48
N VAL A 514 42.27 26.27 70.35
CA VAL A 514 42.08 24.79 70.34
C VAL A 514 41.21 24.36 69.16
N ILE A 515 40.14 25.11 68.86
CA ILE A 515 39.21 24.78 67.77
C ILE A 515 39.90 24.88 66.40
N THR A 516 40.72 25.91 66.17
CA THR A 516 41.47 26.07 64.92
C THR A 516 42.55 25.00 64.74
N ALA A 517 43.24 24.61 65.80
CA ALA A 517 44.27 23.56 65.76
C ALA A 517 43.69 22.18 65.37
N VAL A 518 42.53 21.80 65.92
CA VAL A 518 41.87 20.52 65.59
C VAL A 518 41.42 20.47 64.13
N LEU A 519 40.83 21.56 63.62
CA LEU A 519 40.41 21.64 62.21
C LEU A 519 41.60 21.56 61.23
N ALA A 520 42.72 22.21 61.56
CA ALA A 520 43.94 22.14 60.76
C ALA A 520 44.53 20.71 60.69
N ALA A 521 44.51 19.97 61.79
CA ALA A 521 44.97 18.58 61.83
C ALA A 521 44.12 17.65 60.95
N ILE A 522 42.79 17.81 60.97
CA ILE A 522 41.86 17.03 60.14
C ILE A 522 42.10 17.31 58.64
N LEU A 523 42.27 18.58 58.26
CA LEU A 523 42.59 18.96 56.88
C LEU A 523 43.93 18.38 56.39
N LEU A 524 44.96 18.37 57.25
CA LEU A 524 46.26 17.77 56.91
C LEU A 524 46.17 16.25 56.67
N THR A 525 45.40 15.50 57.47
CA THR A 525 45.18 14.07 57.24
C THR A 525 44.39 13.78 55.95
N SER A 526 43.43 14.65 55.60
CA SER A 526 42.71 14.55 54.34
C SER A 526 43.61 14.83 53.12
N LEU A 527 44.57 15.75 53.26
CA LEU A 527 45.52 16.08 52.19
C LEU A 527 46.53 14.95 51.94
N THR A 528 47.06 14.30 52.99
CA THR A 528 48.00 13.19 52.84
C THR A 528 47.36 11.94 52.24
N GLY A 529 46.08 11.66 52.55
CA GLY A 529 45.33 10.57 51.92
C GLY A 529 45.21 10.74 50.40
N ASN A 530 44.84 11.94 49.94
CA ASN A 530 44.70 12.24 48.51
C ASN A 530 46.04 12.18 47.75
N LEU A 531 47.14 12.65 48.36
CA LEU A 531 48.47 12.62 47.73
C LEU A 531 48.99 11.19 47.49
N ILE A 532 48.67 10.23 48.37
CA ILE A 532 49.03 8.82 48.19
C ILE A 532 48.25 8.19 47.02
N GLN A 533 46.99 8.59 46.83
CA GLN A 533 46.11 8.01 45.82
C GLN A 533 46.40 8.48 44.38
N VAL A 534 47.04 9.65 44.21
CA VAL A 534 47.37 10.23 42.89
C VAL A 534 48.69 9.72 42.30
N CYS A 535 49.64 9.25 43.12
CA CYS A 535 50.96 8.82 42.65
C CYS A 535 51.02 7.38 42.06
N GLY A 536 49.90 6.67 41.99
CA GLY A 536 49.87 5.23 41.65
C GLY A 536 49.95 4.85 40.17
N LYS A 537 49.64 5.75 39.22
CA LYS A 537 49.58 5.43 37.77
C LYS A 537 49.94 6.62 36.86
N CYS A 538 51.20 6.74 36.45
CA CYS A 538 51.55 7.51 35.23
C CYS A 538 52.93 7.19 34.60
N LYS A 539 53.14 5.94 34.16
CA LYS A 539 54.14 5.52 33.15
C LYS A 539 53.58 4.28 32.41
N GLY A 540 53.45 4.20 31.07
CA GLY A 540 53.50 5.24 30.04
C GLY A 540 54.57 5.01 28.96
N ARG A 541 54.21 4.36 27.83
CA ARG A 541 54.86 4.57 26.51
C ARG A 541 54.16 3.88 25.32
N LEU A 542 54.42 4.46 24.13
CA LEU A 542 54.37 3.92 22.76
C LEU A 542 53.02 3.64 22.04
N GLN A 543 52.79 4.41 20.97
CA GLN A 543 52.37 3.92 19.64
C GLN A 543 53.48 3.01 19.05
N GLN A 544 53.32 2.17 18.02
CA GLN A 544 52.41 2.21 16.87
C GLN A 544 52.33 0.82 16.17
N GLU A 545 51.25 0.57 15.42
CA GLU A 545 51.15 -0.34 14.25
C GLU A 545 51.21 -1.90 14.37
N TYR A 546 50.78 -2.52 13.26
CA TYR A 546 50.81 -3.95 12.84
C TYR A 546 49.75 -4.98 13.32
N SER A 547 48.71 -5.11 12.47
CA SER A 547 48.34 -6.31 11.67
C SER A 547 47.98 -7.69 12.29
N TYR A 548 46.74 -8.14 11.97
CA TYR A 548 46.31 -9.49 11.52
C TYR A 548 46.70 -10.80 12.29
N VAL A 549 45.67 -11.49 12.85
CA VAL A 549 45.17 -12.87 12.45
C VAL A 549 46.06 -14.13 12.69
N PRO A 550 45.53 -15.34 13.06
CA PRO A 550 44.30 -15.73 13.81
C PRO A 550 44.42 -17.05 14.70
N LEU A 551 43.29 -17.63 15.18
CA LEU A 551 43.05 -19.04 15.66
C LEU A 551 43.88 -19.54 16.91
N GLU A 552 43.58 -20.58 17.72
CA GLU A 552 42.42 -21.46 18.10
C GLU A 552 42.78 -22.16 19.46
N GLU A 553 41.99 -22.96 20.20
CA GLU A 553 40.57 -23.37 20.26
C GLU A 553 40.09 -23.12 21.73
N VAL A 554 38.77 -23.03 21.98
CA VAL A 554 38.02 -23.88 22.96
C VAL A 554 36.70 -23.21 23.32
N ASN A 555 35.60 -23.91 23.04
CA ASN A 555 34.24 -23.51 23.35
C ASN A 555 33.88 -23.71 24.84
N SER A 556 32.99 -22.87 25.38
CA SER A 556 31.58 -23.30 25.56
C SER A 556 30.68 -22.26 26.27
N LEU A 557 29.47 -22.10 25.70
CA LEU A 557 28.13 -22.10 26.33
C LEU A 557 28.04 -21.81 27.84
N CYS A 558 27.06 -21.03 28.34
CA CYS A 558 25.64 -21.19 28.05
C CYS A 558 24.76 -19.93 28.34
N ARG A 559 23.45 -20.04 28.08
CA ARG A 559 22.44 -18.95 28.10
C ARG A 559 21.59 -18.87 29.39
N ARG A 560 20.77 -17.80 29.43
CA ARG A 560 19.41 -17.67 30.05
C ARG A 560 19.34 -17.33 31.56
N ALA A 561 18.32 -16.61 32.06
CA ALA A 561 17.15 -15.97 31.41
C ALA A 561 16.57 -14.78 32.23
N LEU A 562 15.53 -14.16 31.63
CA LEU A 562 14.49 -13.29 32.20
C LEU A 562 13.76 -13.95 33.43
N THR A 563 12.81 -13.36 34.17
CA THR A 563 11.77 -12.35 33.82
C THR A 563 11.06 -11.75 35.06
N PHE A 564 10.45 -10.55 34.90
CA PHE A 564 9.21 -10.01 35.51
C PHE A 564 8.61 -10.59 36.82
N ALA A 565 8.13 -9.71 37.73
CA ALA A 565 6.67 -9.40 37.90
C ALA A 565 6.35 -8.36 39.01
N HIS A 566 5.21 -7.65 38.87
CA HIS A 566 4.34 -6.95 39.85
C HIS A 566 4.88 -6.61 41.27
N SER A 567 4.65 -5.42 41.85
CA SER A 567 3.32 -4.78 42.01
C SER A 567 3.37 -3.32 42.53
N VAL A 568 2.24 -2.62 42.43
CA VAL A 568 2.01 -1.22 42.82
C VAL A 568 1.97 -1.02 44.34
N LYS A 569 2.57 0.08 44.83
CA LYS A 569 2.00 0.91 45.90
C LYS A 569 2.31 2.39 45.62
N ALA A 570 1.40 3.30 45.96
CA ALA A 570 1.43 4.70 45.53
C ALA A 570 1.40 5.67 46.73
N MET A 571 1.68 6.95 46.43
CA MET A 571 1.55 8.14 47.31
C MET A 571 2.57 8.19 48.48
N THR A 572 3.06 9.35 48.93
CA THR A 572 2.71 10.76 48.63
C THR A 572 3.92 11.66 48.93
N GLU A 573 4.04 12.79 48.22
CA GLU A 573 4.80 14.01 48.59
C GLU A 573 6.34 13.88 48.76
N LEU A 574 7.16 14.85 48.34
CA LEU A 574 6.90 16.18 47.75
C LEU A 574 7.98 16.49 46.69
#